data_AF-A0A7G7X2G5-F1
#
_entry.id   AF-A0A7G7X2G5-F1
#
_cell.length_a   1.000
_cell.length_b   1.000
_cell.length_c   1.000
_cell.angle_alpha   90.00
_cell.angle_beta   90.00
_cell.angle_gamma   90.00
#
_symmetry.space_group_name_H-M   'P 1'
#
loop_
_entity.id
_entity.type
_entity.pdbx_description
1 polymer ?
#
loop_
_entity_poly.entity_id
_entity_poly.type
_entity_poly.pdbx_seq_one_letter_code
_entity_poly.pdbx_strand_id
1 'polypeptide(L)' 'MGNPKPSVSWIKGEMVVKENARIAVLDSG' A
#
# COMPACT_ATOMS: atom_id res chain seq x y z
N MET A 1 13.26 17.20 14.18
CA MET A 1 13.20 16.29 13.00
C MET A 1 12.64 14.96 13.49
N GLY A 2 11.61 14.39 12.84
CA GLY A 2 11.11 13.07 13.28
C GLY A 2 9.70 12.64 12.85
N ASN A 3 9.06 13.28 11.86
CA ASN A 3 7.71 12.89 11.43
C ASN A 3 7.67 12.53 9.94
N PRO A 4 8.27 11.40 9.51
CA PRO A 4 8.08 10.90 8.15
C PRO A 4 6.62 10.47 7.95
N LYS A 5 6.03 10.78 6.80
CA LYS A 5 4.67 10.35 6.47
C LYS A 5 4.63 8.82 6.40
N PRO A 6 3.65 8.14 7.04
CA PRO A 6 3.52 6.70 6.96
C PRO A 6 3.17 6.26 5.54
N SER A 7 3.51 5.01 5.21
CA SER A 7 3.12 4.37 3.95
C SER A 7 2.42 3.04 4.24
N VAL A 8 1.45 2.68 3.39
CA VAL A 8 0.71 1.42 3.48
C VAL A 8 1.09 0.54 2.28
N SER A 9 1.33 -0.74 2.54
CA SER A 9 1.60 -1.74 1.50
C SER A 9 0.97 -3.07 1.87
N TRP A 10 0.45 -3.78 0.88
CA TRP A 10 -0.28 -5.04 1.07
C TRP A 10 0.52 -6.21 0.49
N ILE A 11 0.46 -7.36 1.17
CA ILE A 11 1.18 -8.58 0.77
C ILE A 11 0.19 -9.75 0.75
N LYS A 12 0.26 -10.57 -0.29
CA LYS A 12 -0.48 -11.83 -0.40
C LYS A 12 0.54 -12.97 -0.53
N GLY A 13 0.70 -13.76 0.55
CA GLY A 13 1.78 -14.74 0.63
C GLY A 13 3.15 -14.03 0.63
N GLU A 14 3.97 -14.30 -0.37
CA GLU A 14 5.27 -13.64 -0.56
C GLU A 14 5.24 -12.52 -1.61
N MET A 15 4.07 -12.26 -2.22
CA MET A 15 3.93 -11.28 -3.29
C MET A 15 3.39 -9.95 -2.77
N VAL A 16 4.05 -8.85 -3.13
CA VAL A 16 3.52 -7.49 -2.93
C VAL A 16 2.33 -7.28 -3.86
N VAL A 17 1.20 -6.89 -3.27
CA VAL A 17 0.00 -6.52 -4.01
C VAL A 17 0.20 -5.13 -4.61
N LYS A 18 -0.03 -5.02 -5.92
CA LYS A 18 0.07 -3.78 -6.69
C LYS A 18 -1.27 -3.43 -7.30
N GLU A 19 -1.45 -2.14 -7.57
CA GLU A 19 -2.59 -1.64 -8.32
C GLU A 19 -2.67 -2.29 -9.71
N ASN A 20 -3.89 -2.64 -10.12
CA ASN A 20 -4.18 -3.20 -11.43
C ASN A 20 -5.67 -3.05 -11.76
N ALA A 21 -6.10 -3.56 -12.92
CA ALA A 21 -7.49 -3.45 -13.39
C ALA A 21 -8.56 -4.01 -12.42
N ARG A 22 -8.18 -4.81 -11.41
CA ARG A 22 -9.07 -5.39 -10.40
C ARG A 22 -8.76 -4.94 -8.97
N ILE A 23 -7.68 -4.20 -8.73
CA ILE A 23 -7.22 -3.82 -7.40
C ILE A 23 -6.87 -2.34 -7.40
N ALA A 24 -7.54 -1.55 -6.57
CA ALA A 24 -7.21 -0.16 -6.28
C ALA A 24 -6.53 -0.06 -4.91
N VAL A 25 -5.46 0.75 -4.81
CA VAL A 25 -4.85 1.13 -3.53
C VAL A 25 -5.40 2.51 -3.16
N LEU A 26 -6.21 2.56 -2.10
CA LEU A 26 -6.82 3.80 -1.64
C LEU A 26 -5.95 4.43 -0.56
N ASP A 27 -5.86 5.76 -0.56
CA ASP A 27 -5.24 6.49 0.55
C ASP A 27 -6.01 6.18 1.84
N SER A 28 -5.27 5.94 2.93
CA SER A 28 -5.85 5.95 4.26
C SER A 28 -6.28 7.38 4.55
N GLY A 29 -7.59 7.63 4.55
CA GLY A 29 -8.20 8.94 4.77
C GLY A 29 -7.71 9.65 6.03
#